data_AF-A0A0E9XB80-F1
#
_entry.id   AF-A0A0E9XB80-F1
#
_cell.length_a   1.000
_cell.length_b   1.000
_cell.length_c   1.000
_cell.angle_alpha   90.00
_cell.angle_beta   90.00
_cell.angle_gamma   90.00
#
_symmetry.space_group_name_H-M   'P 1'
#
loop_
_entity.id
_entity.type
_entity.pdbx_description
1 polymer ?
#
loop_
_entity_poly.entity_id
_entity_poly.type
_entity_poly.pdbx_seq_one_letter_code
_entity_poly.pdbx_strand_id
1 'polypeptide(L)'
;MSRPAEGSKQEGEEPEEEVQDKVEEVKPCTVEDIHSSAIRSLAELTARSIEQFHKVAELILHCERQERNALEQAKTLAQITIVLCREMSLLSKRFTSCLTTVGSTEKGDVLNPLITGVFLEASNSASYIQDAYQLLLPVLEVSHIQRRADSTDQ
;
A
#
# COMPACT_ATOMS: atom_id res chain seq x y z
N MET A 1 33.93 10.61 -83.80
CA MET A 1 34.50 9.43 -83.11
C MET A 1 34.74 9.85 -81.67
N SER A 2 33.81 9.58 -80.75
CA SER A 2 33.74 8.37 -79.89
C SER A 2 34.41 8.60 -78.51
N ARG A 3 33.62 9.15 -77.56
CA ARG A 3 33.30 8.72 -76.16
C ARG A 3 34.35 7.93 -75.30
N PRO A 4 34.19 7.83 -73.95
CA PRO A 4 34.42 8.80 -72.84
C PRO A 4 35.14 8.14 -71.60
N ALA A 5 35.25 8.82 -70.44
CA ALA A 5 35.33 8.28 -69.04
C ALA A 5 35.88 9.39 -68.11
N GLU A 6 35.55 9.63 -66.84
CA GLU A 6 34.62 9.18 -65.78
C GLU A 6 34.73 10.35 -64.74
N GLY A 7 33.70 10.88 -64.09
CA GLY A 7 32.83 10.19 -63.15
C GLY A 7 33.27 10.38 -61.69
N SER A 8 33.45 11.62 -61.19
CA SER A 8 33.64 11.86 -59.74
C SER A 8 32.29 12.09 -59.06
N LYS A 9 31.75 11.02 -58.46
CA LYS A 9 30.74 11.09 -57.40
C LYS A 9 31.46 10.91 -56.07
N GLN A 10 31.32 11.86 -55.16
CA GLN A 10 31.60 11.65 -53.73
C GLN A 10 30.26 11.80 -53.02
N GLU A 11 29.81 10.66 -52.50
CA GLU A 11 28.60 10.48 -51.71
C GLU A 11 28.82 11.07 -50.32
N GLY A 12 27.73 11.60 -49.74
CA GLY A 12 27.73 12.23 -48.43
C GLY A 12 27.94 11.23 -47.30
N GLU A 13 28.70 11.65 -46.30
CA GLU A 13 28.77 11.00 -45.00
C GLU A 13 27.54 11.42 -44.17
N GLU A 14 26.61 10.50 -43.95
CA GLU A 14 25.66 10.58 -42.85
C GLU A 14 26.40 10.19 -41.56
N PRO A 15 26.20 10.90 -40.41
CA PRO A 15 26.79 10.47 -39.16
C PRO A 15 26.09 9.20 -38.67
N GLU A 16 26.86 8.16 -38.42
CA GLU A 16 26.43 6.97 -37.69
C GLU A 16 25.98 7.41 -36.28
N GLU A 17 24.67 7.37 -36.02
CA GLU A 17 24.15 7.48 -34.67
C GLU A 17 24.61 6.24 -33.88
N GLU A 18 25.61 6.44 -33.01
CA GLU A 18 25.92 5.50 -31.95
C GLU A 18 24.68 5.36 -31.06
N VAL A 19 23.91 4.29 -31.28
CA VAL A 19 22.90 3.83 -30.35
C VAL A 19 23.65 3.34 -29.11
N GLN A 20 23.91 4.26 -28.19
CA GLN A 20 24.27 3.93 -26.81
C GLN A 20 23.09 3.18 -26.22
N ASP A 21 23.19 1.85 -26.23
CA ASP A 21 22.37 0.96 -25.43
C ASP A 21 22.64 1.31 -23.95
N LYS A 22 21.89 2.28 -23.43
CA LYS A 22 21.85 2.57 -22.01
C LYS A 22 21.18 1.39 -21.35
N VAL A 23 21.98 0.37 -21.03
CA VAL A 23 21.65 -0.58 -19.98
C VAL A 23 21.45 0.30 -18.74
N GLU A 24 20.19 0.56 -18.38
CA GLU A 24 19.87 1.18 -17.10
C GLU A 24 20.49 0.29 -16.03
N GLU A 25 21.60 0.75 -15.48
CA GLU A 25 22.29 0.09 -14.38
C GLU A 25 21.31 0.08 -13.21
N VAL A 26 20.63 -1.06 -13.00
CA VAL A 26 19.66 -1.23 -11.92
C VAL A 26 20.43 -1.05 -10.63
N LYS A 27 20.25 0.13 -10.00
CA LYS A 27 20.88 0.46 -8.73
C LYS A 27 20.59 -0.68 -7.73
N PRO A 28 21.62 -1.23 -7.07
CA PRO A 28 21.41 -2.28 -6.07
C PRO A 28 20.52 -1.75 -4.95
N CYS A 29 19.48 -2.52 -4.61
CA CYS A 29 18.52 -2.20 -3.55
C CYS A 29 19.21 -2.25 -2.18
N THR A 30 19.18 -1.16 -1.41
CA THR A 30 19.81 -1.11 -0.09
C THR A 30 18.83 -1.45 1.04
N VAL A 31 19.36 -1.70 2.24
CA VAL A 31 18.51 -1.94 3.43
C VAL A 31 17.67 -0.72 3.80
N GLU A 32 18.16 0.49 3.56
CA GLU A 32 17.42 1.74 3.75
C GLU A 32 16.28 1.89 2.73
N ASP A 33 16.50 1.49 1.48
CA ASP A 33 15.46 1.49 0.44
C ASP A 33 14.31 0.53 0.82
N ILE A 34 14.66 -0.67 1.32
CA ILE A 34 13.68 -1.66 1.80
C ILE A 34 12.93 -1.14 3.04
N HIS A 35 13.65 -0.58 4.02
CA HIS A 35 13.02 -0.02 5.20
C HIS A 35 12.06 1.12 4.84
N SER A 36 12.48 2.04 3.97
CA SER A 36 11.65 3.15 3.50
C SER A 36 10.42 2.66 2.74
N SER A 37 10.57 1.61 1.93
CA SER A 37 9.45 0.93 1.27
C SER A 37 8.49 0.32 2.29
N ALA A 38 9.02 -0.33 3.33
CA ALA A 38 8.23 -0.91 4.41
C ALA A 38 7.38 0.14 5.13
N ILE A 39 7.99 1.24 5.59
CA ILE A 39 7.27 2.32 6.28
C ILE A 39 6.17 2.90 5.38
N ARG A 40 6.47 3.16 4.11
CA ARG A 40 5.49 3.69 3.15
C ARG A 40 4.33 2.73 2.93
N SER A 41 4.60 1.44 2.74
CA SER A 41 3.56 0.44 2.50
C SER A 41 2.68 0.19 3.73
N LEU A 42 3.25 0.19 4.94
CA LEU A 42 2.50 0.09 6.19
C LEU A 42 1.59 1.31 6.34
N ALA A 43 2.13 2.52 6.15
CA ALA A 43 1.36 3.76 6.22
C ALA A 43 0.23 3.82 5.19
N GLU A 44 0.47 3.39 3.95
CA GLU A 44 -0.55 3.35 2.91
C GLU A 44 -1.68 2.36 3.25
N LEU A 45 -1.33 1.16 3.71
CA LEU A 45 -2.33 0.16 4.12
C LEU A 45 -3.17 0.69 5.30
N THR A 46 -2.53 1.35 6.27
CA THR A 46 -3.21 1.98 7.40
C THR A 46 -4.16 3.09 6.94
N ALA A 47 -3.68 4.01 6.10
CA ALA A 47 -4.50 5.10 5.58
C ALA A 47 -5.73 4.59 4.81
N ARG A 48 -5.53 3.62 3.91
CA ARG A 48 -6.63 2.99 3.16
C ARG A 48 -7.61 2.27 4.09
N SER A 49 -7.12 1.58 5.11
CA SER A 49 -7.97 0.90 6.09
C SER A 49 -8.87 1.88 6.85
N ILE A 50 -8.31 3.01 7.30
CA ILE A 50 -9.06 4.07 7.99
C ILE A 50 -10.08 4.72 7.04
N GLU A 51 -9.68 5.02 5.81
CA GLU A 51 -10.58 5.56 4.78
C GLU A 51 -11.77 4.62 4.53
N GLN A 52 -11.54 3.31 4.47
CA GLN A 52 -12.63 2.34 4.31
C GLN A 52 -13.57 2.33 5.51
N PHE A 53 -13.07 2.41 6.74
CA PHE A 53 -13.95 2.52 7.91
C PHE A 53 -14.77 3.82 7.90
N HIS A 54 -14.17 4.95 7.50
CA HIS A 54 -14.91 6.20 7.32
C HIS A 54 -15.99 6.04 6.24
N LYS A 55 -15.68 5.41 5.12
CA LYS A 55 -16.67 5.22 4.06
C LYS A 55 -17.82 4.31 4.49
N VAL A 56 -17.52 3.27 5.25
CA VAL A 56 -18.54 2.42 5.86
C VAL A 56 -19.41 3.21 6.84
N ALA A 57 -18.83 4.11 7.65
CA ALA A 57 -19.59 4.99 8.54
C ALA A 57 -20.61 5.85 7.76
N GLU A 58 -20.16 6.47 6.67
CA GLU A 58 -21.03 7.24 5.78
C GLU A 58 -22.16 6.38 5.22
N LEU A 59 -21.87 5.15 4.79
CA LEU A 59 -22.87 4.22 4.26
C LEU A 59 -23.90 3.81 5.33
N ILE A 60 -23.49 3.60 6.57
CA ILE A 60 -24.39 3.25 7.68
C ILE A 60 -25.35 4.40 8.00
N LEU A 61 -24.87 5.65 7.90
CA LEU A 61 -25.67 6.84 8.21
C LEU A 61 -26.65 7.22 7.10
N HIS A 62 -26.26 7.05 5.82
CA HIS A 62 -27.07 7.51 4.69
C HIS A 62 -27.92 6.40 4.04
N CYS A 63 -27.72 5.13 4.39
CA CYS A 63 -28.46 4.04 3.76
C CYS A 63 -29.78 3.78 4.50
N GLU A 64 -30.89 4.26 3.93
CA GLU A 64 -32.26 4.04 4.43
C GLU A 64 -32.69 2.56 4.37
N ARG A 65 -32.04 1.75 3.53
CA ARG A 65 -32.39 0.35 3.27
C ARG A 65 -31.21 -0.58 3.52
N GLN A 66 -30.98 -0.92 4.78
CA GLN A 66 -29.94 -1.89 5.13
C GLN A 66 -30.50 -3.32 5.16
N GLU A 67 -29.91 -4.22 4.38
CA GLU A 67 -30.34 -5.63 4.36
C GLU A 67 -29.92 -6.43 5.60
N ARG A 68 -28.89 -5.97 6.32
CA ARG A 68 -28.32 -6.65 7.50
C ARG A 68 -28.69 -5.91 8.78
N ASN A 69 -28.95 -6.66 9.85
CA ASN A 69 -29.12 -6.07 11.17
C ASN A 69 -27.76 -5.56 11.73
N ALA A 70 -27.83 -4.60 12.65
CA ALA A 70 -26.63 -3.92 13.17
C ALA A 70 -25.61 -4.88 13.82
N LEU A 71 -26.09 -5.97 14.43
CA LEU A 71 -25.22 -6.98 15.04
C LEU A 71 -24.38 -7.73 14.00
N GLU A 72 -24.97 -8.10 12.86
CA GLU A 72 -24.24 -8.73 11.75
C GLU A 72 -23.23 -7.78 11.12
N GLN A 73 -23.56 -6.49 11.01
CA GLN A 73 -22.63 -5.47 10.52
C GLN A 73 -21.44 -5.33 11.47
N ALA A 74 -21.69 -5.18 12.77
CA ALA A 74 -20.64 -5.09 13.79
C ALA A 74 -19.72 -6.32 13.77
N LYS A 75 -20.29 -7.54 13.72
CA LYS A 75 -19.51 -8.78 13.60
C LYS A 75 -18.65 -8.81 12.33
N THR A 76 -19.22 -8.42 11.20
CA THR A 76 -18.51 -8.36 9.91
C THR A 76 -17.33 -7.39 10.01
N LEU A 77 -17.56 -6.21 10.56
CA LEU A 77 -16.53 -5.18 10.70
C LEU A 77 -15.43 -5.61 11.67
N ALA A 78 -15.77 -6.26 12.78
CA ALA A 78 -14.78 -6.85 13.68
C ALA A 78 -13.89 -7.89 12.96
N GLN A 79 -14.46 -8.74 12.09
CA GLN A 79 -13.68 -9.70 11.30
C GLN A 79 -12.76 -9.00 10.29
N ILE A 80 -13.25 -7.95 9.63
CA ILE A 80 -12.43 -7.13 8.72
C ILE A 80 -11.24 -6.54 9.49
N THR A 81 -11.46 -5.95 10.66
CA THR A 81 -10.39 -5.41 11.51
C THR A 81 -9.34 -6.48 11.84
N ILE A 82 -9.76 -7.69 12.21
CA ILE A 82 -8.85 -8.81 12.50
C ILE A 82 -8.01 -9.17 11.27
N VAL A 83 -8.63 -9.26 10.09
CA VAL A 83 -7.93 -9.57 8.84
C VAL A 83 -6.91 -8.49 8.51
N LEU A 84 -7.27 -7.22 8.61
CA LEU A 84 -6.35 -6.10 8.36
C LEU A 84 -5.15 -6.11 9.31
N CYS A 85 -5.35 -6.37 10.60
CA CYS A 85 -4.24 -6.50 11.56
C CYS A 85 -3.33 -7.71 11.26
N ARG A 86 -3.90 -8.81 10.75
CA ARG A 86 -3.11 -9.97 10.28
C ARG A 86 -2.29 -9.63 9.05
N GLU A 87 -2.86 -8.90 8.10
CA GLU A 87 -2.13 -8.43 6.92
C GLU A 87 -0.98 -7.50 7.31
N MET A 88 -1.19 -6.59 8.28
CA MET A 88 -0.12 -5.75 8.82
C MET A 88 1.05 -6.58 9.37
N SER A 89 0.72 -7.62 10.14
CA SER A 89 1.72 -8.55 10.69
C SER A 89 2.44 -9.35 9.61
N LEU A 90 1.73 -9.79 8.57
CA LEU A 90 2.31 -10.54 7.46
C LEU A 90 3.23 -9.66 6.62
N LEU A 91 2.80 -8.44 6.31
CA LEU A 91 3.56 -7.47 5.53
C LEU A 91 4.87 -7.09 6.24
N SER A 92 4.79 -6.80 7.55
CA SER A 92 5.96 -6.55 8.40
C SER A 92 6.97 -7.71 8.36
N LYS A 93 6.49 -8.97 8.46
CA LYS A 93 7.35 -10.16 8.36
C LYS A 93 8.02 -10.30 6.99
N ARG A 94 7.32 -9.96 5.91
CA ARG A 94 7.90 -10.00 4.54
C ARG A 94 9.02 -8.96 4.39
N PHE A 95 8.78 -7.73 4.85
CA PHE A 95 9.81 -6.70 4.82
C PHE A 95 11.02 -7.03 5.70
N THR A 96 10.81 -7.55 6.90
CA THR A 96 11.91 -7.94 7.78
C THR A 96 12.69 -9.14 7.23
N SER A 97 12.03 -10.11 6.58
CA SER A 97 12.73 -11.17 5.83
C SER A 97 13.58 -10.62 4.67
N CYS A 98 13.08 -9.61 3.97
CA CYS A 98 13.81 -8.92 2.90
C CYS A 98 15.04 -8.19 3.47
N LEU A 99 14.86 -7.43 4.57
CA LEU A 99 15.94 -6.75 5.28
C LEU A 99 17.03 -7.72 5.74
N THR A 100 16.67 -8.86 6.33
CA THR A 100 17.66 -9.86 6.77
C THR A 100 18.41 -10.50 5.60
N THR A 101 17.75 -10.67 4.45
CA THR A 101 18.38 -11.27 3.26
C THR A 101 19.37 -10.30 2.61
N VAL A 102 18.92 -9.07 2.33
CA VAL A 102 19.73 -8.03 1.67
C VAL A 102 20.81 -7.50 2.62
N GLY A 103 20.48 -7.35 3.90
CA GLY A 103 21.39 -6.89 4.94
C GLY A 103 22.24 -8.00 5.57
N SER A 104 22.37 -9.17 4.96
CA SER A 104 23.10 -10.30 5.54
C SER A 104 24.59 -10.01 5.81
N THR A 105 25.17 -9.04 5.10
CA THR A 105 26.54 -8.54 5.32
C THR A 105 26.62 -7.29 6.19
N GLU A 106 25.47 -6.70 6.54
CA GLU A 106 25.40 -5.50 7.37
C GLU A 106 25.67 -5.81 8.83
N LYS A 107 26.20 -4.82 9.55
CA LYS A 107 26.41 -4.94 10.98
C LYS A 107 25.05 -4.92 11.72
N GLY A 108 24.99 -5.65 12.84
CA GLY A 108 23.76 -5.74 13.63
C GLY A 108 23.28 -4.39 14.20
N ASP A 109 24.18 -3.45 14.47
CA ASP A 109 23.84 -2.10 14.93
C ASP A 109 23.21 -1.22 13.83
N VAL A 110 23.39 -1.58 12.55
CA VAL A 110 22.70 -0.96 11.41
C VAL A 110 21.39 -1.68 11.12
N LEU A 111 21.41 -3.01 11.04
CA LEU A 111 20.26 -3.80 10.59
C LEU A 111 19.15 -3.91 11.65
N ASN A 112 19.51 -4.12 12.93
CA ASN A 112 18.51 -4.37 13.98
C ASN A 112 17.56 -3.18 14.19
N PRO A 113 18.02 -1.91 14.22
CA PRO A 113 17.10 -0.76 14.30
C PRO A 113 16.10 -0.70 13.15
N LEU A 114 16.50 -1.05 11.92
CA LEU A 114 15.59 -1.06 10.77
C LEU A 114 14.51 -2.13 10.92
N ILE A 115 14.89 -3.33 11.34
CA ILE A 115 13.95 -4.43 11.62
C ILE A 115 12.99 -4.05 12.75
N THR A 116 13.52 -3.55 13.86
CA THR A 116 12.72 -3.08 15.00
C THR A 116 11.77 -1.97 14.57
N GLY A 117 12.22 -1.01 13.76
CA GLY A 117 11.39 0.07 13.23
C GLY A 117 10.20 -0.45 12.43
N VAL A 118 10.39 -1.45 11.56
CA VAL A 118 9.29 -2.07 10.79
C VAL A 118 8.28 -2.77 11.71
N PHE A 119 8.72 -3.44 12.77
CA PHE A 119 7.80 -4.06 13.74
C PHE A 119 7.03 -3.02 14.56
N LEU A 120 7.71 -1.97 15.04
CA LEU A 120 7.05 -0.90 15.79
C LEU A 120 6.01 -0.17 14.94
N GLU A 121 6.35 0.16 13.69
CA GLU A 121 5.41 0.81 12.77
C GLU A 121 4.20 -0.09 12.48
N ALA A 122 4.42 -1.39 12.27
CA ALA A 122 3.34 -2.35 12.04
C ALA A 122 2.42 -2.49 13.28
N SER A 123 2.99 -2.50 14.49
CA SER A 123 2.22 -2.53 15.73
C SER A 123 1.37 -1.26 15.91
N ASN A 124 1.95 -0.08 15.70
CA ASN A 124 1.22 1.19 15.76
C ASN A 124 0.10 1.24 14.70
N SER A 125 0.42 0.83 13.47
CA SER A 125 -0.53 0.71 12.37
C SER A 125 -1.71 -0.19 12.70
N ALA A 126 -1.48 -1.35 13.33
CA ALA A 126 -2.55 -2.24 13.78
C ALA A 126 -3.45 -1.56 14.84
N SER A 127 -2.88 -0.80 15.78
CA SER A 127 -3.65 -0.04 16.75
C SER A 127 -4.52 1.04 16.08
N TYR A 128 -3.99 1.79 15.11
CA TYR A 128 -4.79 2.79 14.39
C TYR A 128 -5.98 2.17 13.65
N ILE A 129 -5.81 0.98 13.06
CA ILE A 129 -6.90 0.23 12.41
C ILE A 129 -7.95 -0.20 13.44
N GLN A 130 -7.53 -0.67 14.62
CA GLN A 130 -8.45 -1.05 15.69
C GLN A 130 -9.22 0.15 16.23
N ASP A 131 -8.56 1.28 16.44
CA ASP A 131 -9.19 2.52 16.92
C ASP A 131 -10.22 3.04 15.91
N ALA A 132 -9.92 3.00 14.61
CA ALA A 132 -10.87 3.37 13.57
C ALA A 132 -12.15 2.50 13.59
N TYR A 133 -12.02 1.20 13.85
CA TYR A 133 -13.18 0.33 14.06
C TYR A 133 -13.96 0.70 15.34
N GLN A 134 -13.28 1.03 16.44
CA GLN A 134 -13.95 1.46 17.67
C GLN A 134 -14.77 2.75 17.45
N LEU A 135 -14.26 3.69 16.65
CA LEU A 135 -14.98 4.92 16.27
C LEU A 135 -16.24 4.65 15.44
N LEU A 136 -16.34 3.47 14.80
CA LEU A 136 -17.50 3.08 14.00
C LEU A 136 -18.65 2.51 14.86
N LEU A 137 -18.36 2.03 16.08
CA LEU A 137 -19.36 1.41 16.95
C LEU A 137 -20.50 2.37 17.32
N PRO A 138 -20.25 3.63 17.76
CA PRO A 138 -21.33 4.57 18.05
C PRO A 138 -22.19 4.88 16.82
N VAL A 139 -21.60 4.90 15.63
CA VAL A 139 -22.32 5.13 14.37
C VAL A 139 -23.31 4.00 14.10
N LEU A 140 -22.89 2.74 14.30
CA LEU A 140 -23.76 1.57 14.19
C LEU A 140 -24.90 1.60 15.22
N GLU A 141 -24.60 1.97 16.46
CA GLU A 141 -25.58 2.04 17.54
C GLU A 141 -26.65 3.11 17.28
N VAL A 142 -26.23 4.33 16.90
CA VAL A 142 -27.14 5.44 16.58
C VAL A 142 -28.03 5.07 15.38
N SER A 143 -27.45 4.52 14.31
CA SER A 143 -28.21 4.09 13.13
C SER A 143 -29.24 3.01 13.47
N HIS A 144 -28.90 2.09 14.39
CA HIS A 144 -29.84 1.07 14.86
C HIS A 144 -30.98 1.63 15.71
N ILE A 145 -30.70 2.60 16.60
CA ILE A 145 -31.72 3.26 17.42
C ILE A 145 -32.69 4.05 16.54
N GLN A 146 -32.17 4.85 15.60
CA GLN A 146 -32.97 5.65 14.67
C GLN A 146 -33.93 4.77 13.85
N ARG A 147 -33.40 3.70 13.25
CA ARG A 147 -34.24 2.74 12.49
C ARG A 147 -35.34 2.09 13.33
N ARG A 148 -35.07 1.80 14.61
CA ARG A 148 -36.10 1.26 15.51
C ARG A 148 -37.18 2.29 15.81
N ALA A 149 -36.81 3.54 16.06
CA ALA A 149 -37.76 4.62 16.30
C ALA A 149 -38.67 4.86 15.08
N ASP A 150 -38.09 4.91 13.88
CA ASP A 150 -38.85 5.12 12.64
C ASP A 150 -39.82 3.96 12.34
N SER A 151 -39.49 2.74 12.76
CA SER A 151 -40.37 1.56 12.60
C SER A 151 -41.57 1.53 13.55
N THR A 152 -41.52 2.29 14.65
CA THR A 152 -42.62 2.39 15.63
C THR A 152 -43.63 3.49 15.30
N ASP A 153 -43.31 4.39 14.36
CA ASP A 153 -44.17 5.49 13.91
C ASP A 153 -44.96 5.17 12.61
N GLN A 154 -44.93 3.92 12.14
CA GLN A 154 -45.76 3.38 11.04
C GLN A 154 -46.72 2.30 11.54
#